data_AF-A0A7S2RCY6-F1
#
_entry.id   AF-A0A7S2RCY6-F1
#
_cell.length_a   1.000
_cell.length_b   1.000
_cell.length_c   1.000
_cell.angle_alpha   90.00
_cell.angle_beta   90.00
_cell.angle_gamma   90.00
#
_symmetry.space_group_name_H-M   'P 1'
#
loop_
_entity.id
_entity.type
_entity.pdbx_description
1 polymer ?
#
loop_
_entity_poly.entity_id
_entity_poly.type
_entity_poly.pdbx_seq_one_letter_code
_entity_poly.pdbx_strand_id
1 'polypeptide(L)'
;MDGMLFVAFFFPLVLCLGVVFSFVGFLLALWAGFGAPIGDFVGEKLQYVAVPEWVSSLIVTVLKNPPFKAVGWFVYPLLLNSICLATVFGTYSLGNVLYRSRGWKFNQPMKGGLRFVLLQSMLWSTVAVALVLPWLSLESIGLLNHFGLVPESKKDNSNSFGGLLVCGAALGMLSESLVIVGLMAFDDGSNKLSRDAFRTLETGNWNWNKMFGESSHTFWWMFILVQCSMVLYAGALAFLADEVKNNVIQTMMLMVFVALLAVALALTNAVGGKWRHGEDNFHIIMPGRGGPIFMLFQGLGWTSFAAVLLVVISKLFGITKDQYLSLSEENLFVSTLFGKGIMVTAGVLAIFSELFIAASLLLFDPNKAGDSSLLQTLDRHDHSKKKKKAKEKAGRKAKRTTKADKKEETELWEIERIIGKRPVRNDSSGSFEFLVQWHQPAGKVTWVLSGALFSRVERKRVDEAISAYETHSAQYGNISDDETSTEVRRSRKTARRRHRGRSKTPKPGSRKNEEKAYEWEECEDEMGNVFYYCLTTGETAQTLEA
;
A
#
# COMPACT_ATOMS: atom_id res chain seq x y z
N MET A 1 -25.28 15.23 11.55
CA MET A 1 -24.30 16.22 11.02
C MET A 1 -23.27 16.63 12.07
N ASP A 2 -23.64 16.74 13.34
CA ASP A 2 -22.76 17.31 14.39
C ASP A 2 -21.49 16.48 14.68
N GLY A 3 -21.53 15.16 14.49
CA GLY A 3 -20.34 14.30 14.62
C GLY A 3 -19.27 14.53 13.55
N MET A 4 -19.65 14.87 12.30
CA MET A 4 -18.66 15.10 11.22
C MET A 4 -17.93 16.44 11.39
N LEU A 5 -18.59 17.46 11.93
CA LEU A 5 -17.97 18.75 12.24
C LEU A 5 -16.98 18.61 13.41
N PHE A 6 -17.33 17.82 14.43
CA PHE A 6 -16.42 17.47 15.51
C PHE A 6 -15.19 16.72 14.98
N VAL A 7 -15.36 15.68 14.16
CA VAL A 7 -14.22 14.96 13.57
C VAL A 7 -13.39 15.85 12.65
N ALA A 8 -14.01 16.72 11.83
CA ALA A 8 -13.29 17.59 10.91
C ALA A 8 -12.45 18.67 11.61
N PHE A 9 -12.85 19.15 12.80
CA PHE A 9 -12.13 20.20 13.53
C PHE A 9 -11.28 19.68 14.69
N PHE A 10 -11.81 18.76 15.51
CA PHE A 10 -11.11 18.23 16.67
C PHE A 10 -10.05 17.19 16.30
N PHE A 11 -10.26 16.40 15.24
CA PHE A 11 -9.28 15.39 14.86
C PHE A 11 -7.96 15.99 14.38
N PRO A 12 -7.93 17.00 13.46
CA PRO A 12 -6.69 17.69 13.12
C PRO A 12 -6.05 18.39 14.32
N LEU A 13 -6.86 18.95 15.24
CA LEU A 13 -6.35 19.59 16.44
C LEU A 13 -5.67 18.58 17.38
N VAL A 14 -6.29 17.42 17.63
CA VAL A 14 -5.72 16.36 18.46
C VAL A 14 -4.48 15.75 17.81
N LEU A 15 -4.47 15.58 16.49
CA LEU A 15 -3.28 15.18 15.73
C LEU A 15 -2.17 16.23 15.85
N CYS A 16 -2.50 17.52 15.70
CA CYS A 16 -1.54 18.61 15.82
C CYS A 16 -0.99 18.69 17.25
N LEU A 17 -1.84 18.52 18.26
CA LEU A 17 -1.43 18.45 19.66
C LEU A 17 -0.59 17.20 19.94
N GLY A 18 -0.93 16.04 19.40
CA GLY A 18 -0.14 14.81 19.49
C GLY A 18 1.24 15.00 18.89
N VAL A 19 1.33 15.55 17.67
CA VAL A 19 2.59 15.91 17.02
C VAL A 19 3.39 16.93 17.84
N VAL A 20 2.73 17.95 18.40
CA VAL A 20 3.36 18.96 19.25
C VAL A 20 3.88 18.34 20.55
N PHE A 21 3.11 17.49 21.23
CA PHE A 21 3.52 16.81 22.45
C PHE A 21 4.63 15.80 22.20
N SER A 22 4.57 15.05 21.10
CA SER A 22 5.63 14.16 20.64
C SER A 22 6.89 14.94 20.25
N PHE A 23 6.76 16.09 19.61
CA PHE A 23 7.87 17.00 19.33
C PHE A 23 8.47 17.61 20.60
N VAL A 24 7.65 18.03 21.56
CA VAL A 24 8.12 18.51 22.88
C VAL A 24 8.81 17.39 23.64
N GLY A 25 8.26 16.18 23.66
CA GLY A 25 8.89 15.00 24.25
C GLY A 25 10.24 14.67 23.59
N PHE A 26 10.32 14.80 22.26
CA PHE A 26 11.56 14.67 21.50
C PHE A 26 12.58 15.76 21.85
N LEU A 27 12.15 17.03 21.95
CA LEU A 27 13.00 18.15 22.39
C LEU A 27 13.50 17.96 23.83
N LEU A 28 12.67 17.39 24.71
CA LEU A 28 13.06 17.05 26.07
C LEU A 28 14.04 15.88 26.09
N ALA A 29 13.86 14.85 25.25
CA ALA A 29 14.80 13.74 25.10
C ALA A 29 16.15 14.19 24.51
N LEU A 30 16.11 15.12 23.55
CA LEU A 30 17.27 15.83 23.01
C LEU A 30 18.05 16.56 24.09
N TRP A 31 17.34 17.36 24.87
CA TRP A 31 17.92 18.12 25.96
C TRP A 31 18.51 17.21 27.05
N ALA A 32 17.79 16.15 27.40
CA ALA A 32 18.23 15.13 28.35
C ALA A 32 19.49 14.37 27.90
N GLY A 33 19.55 13.99 26.62
CA GLY A 33 20.61 13.18 26.05
C GLY A 33 21.92 13.92 25.82
N PHE A 34 21.87 15.24 25.62
CA PHE A 34 23.02 16.09 25.25
C PHE A 34 23.24 17.27 26.22
N GLY A 35 22.72 17.18 27.44
CA GLY A 35 22.58 18.32 28.38
C GLY A 35 23.84 19.10 28.76
N ALA A 36 25.06 18.60 28.49
CA ALA A 36 26.29 19.39 28.65
C ALA A 36 26.56 20.30 27.43
N PRO A 37 26.76 19.78 26.19
CA PRO A 37 26.97 20.62 25.01
C PRO A 37 25.75 21.47 24.61
N ILE A 38 24.52 20.98 24.81
CA ILE A 38 23.32 21.81 24.60
C ILE A 38 23.17 22.85 25.70
N GLY A 39 23.52 22.54 26.96
CA GLY A 39 23.50 23.52 28.05
C GLY A 39 24.44 24.70 27.80
N ASP A 40 25.62 24.45 27.22
CA ASP A 40 26.57 25.48 26.83
C ASP A 40 26.10 26.23 25.55
N PHE A 41 25.60 25.53 24.53
CA PHE A 41 25.05 26.13 23.31
C PHE A 41 23.80 26.99 23.58
N VAL A 42 22.90 26.49 24.44
CA VAL A 42 21.68 27.16 24.88
C VAL A 42 22.02 28.23 25.92
N GLY A 43 23.05 28.08 26.76
CA GLY A 43 23.54 29.15 27.63
C GLY A 43 24.13 30.33 26.86
N GLU A 44 24.90 30.05 25.79
CA GLU A 44 25.50 31.06 24.90
C GLU A 44 24.45 31.73 23.99
N LYS A 45 23.38 31.01 23.61
CA LYS A 45 22.28 31.55 22.77
C LYS A 45 21.06 32.08 23.56
N LEU A 46 20.82 31.65 24.79
CA LEU A 46 19.76 32.18 25.68
C LEU A 46 20.08 33.57 26.19
N GLN A 47 21.31 34.06 26.06
CA GLN A 47 21.60 35.48 26.27
C GLN A 47 20.73 36.39 25.36
N TYR A 48 20.17 35.83 24.28
CA TYR A 48 19.28 36.54 23.35
C TYR A 48 17.78 36.34 23.62
N VAL A 49 17.40 35.54 24.61
CA VAL A 49 16.00 35.33 25.01
C VAL A 49 15.88 35.79 26.46
N ALA A 50 14.98 36.73 26.75
CA ALA A 50 14.82 37.34 28.08
C ALA A 50 14.31 36.34 29.14
N VAL A 51 15.17 35.41 29.57
CA VAL A 51 14.95 34.53 30.70
C VAL A 51 15.67 35.13 31.90
N PRO A 52 15.00 35.34 33.04
CA PRO A 52 15.63 35.88 34.24
C PRO A 52 16.84 35.03 34.68
N GLU A 53 17.96 35.67 35.01
CA GLU A 53 19.23 35.02 35.42
C GLU A 53 19.05 34.01 36.55
N TRP A 54 18.11 34.24 37.47
CA TRP A 54 17.86 33.32 38.57
C TRP A 54 17.21 32.01 38.09
N VAL A 55 16.42 32.02 37.02
CA VAL A 55 15.82 30.81 36.42
C VAL A 55 16.89 30.00 35.70
N SER A 56 17.76 30.64 34.91
CA SER A 56 18.86 29.94 34.25
C SER A 56 19.85 29.36 35.27
N SER A 57 20.18 30.12 36.32
CA SER A 57 21.05 29.67 37.41
C SER A 57 20.45 28.54 38.24
N LEU A 58 19.14 28.58 38.53
CA LEU A 58 18.43 27.50 39.23
C LEU A 58 18.40 26.21 38.38
N ILE A 59 18.09 26.33 37.09
CA ILE A 59 18.10 25.20 36.15
C ILE A 59 19.51 24.59 36.09
N VAL A 60 20.55 25.39 35.90
CA VAL A 60 21.94 24.91 35.85
C VAL A 60 22.37 24.27 37.19
N THR A 61 21.96 24.83 38.32
CA THR A 61 22.34 24.36 39.66
C THR A 61 21.62 23.05 40.04
N VAL A 62 20.33 22.94 39.75
CA VAL A 62 19.56 21.70 39.97
C VAL A 62 20.11 20.58 39.08
N LEU A 63 20.52 20.89 37.85
CA LEU A 63 20.99 19.89 36.88
C LEU A 63 22.46 19.48 37.03
N LYS A 64 23.31 20.34 37.63
CA LYS A 64 24.71 19.99 37.93
C LYS A 64 24.86 19.09 39.15
N ASN A 65 23.83 18.95 39.99
CA ASN A 65 23.91 18.10 41.16
C ASN A 65 23.98 16.59 40.79
N PRO A 66 24.98 15.84 41.27
CA PRO A 66 25.16 14.41 40.98
C PRO A 66 23.94 13.51 41.28
N PRO A 67 23.13 13.72 42.35
CA PRO A 67 21.92 12.92 42.53
C PRO A 67 20.89 13.16 41.42
N PHE A 68 20.80 14.37 40.87
CA PHE A 68 19.90 14.68 39.75
C PHE A 68 20.38 14.08 38.43
N LYS A 69 21.70 13.93 38.23
CA LYS A 69 22.21 13.15 37.11
C LYS A 69 21.72 11.71 37.21
N ALA A 70 22.01 11.01 38.32
CA ALA A 70 21.61 9.60 38.52
C ALA A 70 20.09 9.38 38.40
N VAL A 71 19.28 10.29 38.95
CA VAL A 71 17.83 10.28 38.80
C VAL A 71 17.42 10.53 37.34
N GLY A 72 18.06 11.46 36.63
CA GLY A 72 17.81 11.73 35.21
C GLY A 72 17.95 10.49 34.34
N TRP A 73 18.99 9.66 34.53
CA TRP A 73 19.19 8.42 33.77
C TRP A 73 18.00 7.46 33.86
N PHE A 74 17.30 7.41 34.99
CA PHE A 74 16.11 6.58 35.16
C PHE A 74 14.82 7.30 34.72
N VAL A 75 14.73 8.61 35.00
CA VAL A 75 13.53 9.41 34.71
C VAL A 75 13.35 9.65 33.21
N TYR A 76 14.41 9.83 32.42
CA TYR A 76 14.26 10.11 30.99
C TYR A 76 13.70 8.95 30.17
N PRO A 77 14.19 7.70 30.29
CA PRO A 77 13.58 6.54 29.65
C PRO A 77 12.14 6.33 30.09
N LEU A 78 11.86 6.52 31.38
CA LEU A 78 10.53 6.34 31.94
C LEU A 78 9.56 7.41 31.44
N LEU A 79 9.97 8.67 31.37
CA LEU A 79 9.21 9.77 30.79
C LEU A 79 8.95 9.53 29.30
N LEU A 80 10.00 9.17 28.55
CA LEU A 80 9.89 8.93 27.10
C LEU A 80 8.94 7.77 26.80
N ASN A 81 9.08 6.66 27.51
CA ASN A 81 8.20 5.51 27.37
C ASN A 81 6.78 5.84 27.79
N SER A 82 6.61 6.65 28.84
CA SER A 82 5.28 7.13 29.27
C SER A 82 4.62 7.98 28.19
N ILE A 83 5.37 8.88 27.55
CA ILE A 83 4.87 9.68 26.43
C ILE A 83 4.50 8.79 25.26
N CYS A 84 5.39 7.88 24.84
CA CYS A 84 5.14 6.95 23.73
C CYS A 84 3.90 6.08 23.97
N LEU A 85 3.76 5.51 25.17
CA LEU A 85 2.56 4.75 25.53
C LEU A 85 1.34 5.66 25.56
N ALA A 86 1.41 6.82 26.20
CA ALA A 86 0.26 7.74 26.30
C ALA A 86 -0.23 8.19 24.92
N THR A 87 0.67 8.50 23.97
CA THR A 87 0.28 8.89 22.61
C THR A 87 -0.31 7.72 21.82
N VAL A 88 0.30 6.53 21.87
CA VAL A 88 -0.22 5.32 21.22
C VAL A 88 -1.59 4.94 21.78
N PHE A 89 -1.72 4.81 23.11
CA PHE A 89 -2.97 4.49 23.79
C PHE A 89 -4.03 5.58 23.62
N GLY A 90 -3.63 6.86 23.65
CA GLY A 90 -4.51 8.00 23.41
C GLY A 90 -5.09 7.97 22.00
N THR A 91 -4.25 7.74 20.99
CA THR A 91 -4.65 7.62 19.59
C THR A 91 -5.55 6.40 19.37
N TYR A 92 -5.21 5.26 19.98
CA TYR A 92 -6.05 4.06 19.96
C TYR A 92 -7.42 4.30 20.61
N SER A 93 -7.44 4.96 21.77
CA SER A 93 -8.67 5.29 22.49
C SER A 93 -9.52 6.29 21.71
N LEU A 94 -8.91 7.24 21.00
CA LEU A 94 -9.60 8.11 20.07
C LEU A 94 -10.20 7.31 18.91
N GLY A 95 -9.45 6.35 18.38
CA GLY A 95 -9.94 5.36 17.43
C GLY A 95 -11.21 4.64 17.93
N ASN A 96 -11.27 4.30 19.22
CA ASN A 96 -12.48 3.76 19.84
C ASN A 96 -13.66 4.69 19.70
N VAL A 97 -13.50 5.96 20.06
CA VAL A 97 -14.59 6.93 20.04
C VAL A 97 -15.07 7.16 18.60
N LEU A 98 -14.13 7.26 17.65
CA LEU A 98 -14.42 7.55 16.25
C LEU A 98 -15.07 6.36 15.52
N TYR A 99 -14.61 5.14 15.80
CA TYR A 99 -15.02 3.94 15.08
C TYR A 99 -15.92 3.00 15.90
N ARG A 100 -16.43 3.45 17.06
CA ARG A 100 -17.35 2.65 17.90
C ARG A 100 -18.58 2.18 17.13
N SER A 101 -19.15 3.05 16.31
CA SER A 101 -20.31 2.75 15.47
C SER A 101 -20.01 1.72 14.39
N ARG A 102 -18.74 1.58 14.02
CA ARG A 102 -18.21 0.59 13.07
C ARG A 102 -17.74 -0.69 13.77
N GLY A 103 -18.22 -0.97 14.97
CA GLY A 103 -17.87 -2.19 15.71
C GLY A 103 -16.41 -2.31 16.15
N TRP A 104 -15.64 -1.21 16.09
CA TRP A 104 -14.26 -1.21 16.59
C TRP A 104 -14.21 -1.54 18.07
N LYS A 105 -13.24 -2.37 18.46
CA LYS A 105 -12.94 -2.70 19.86
C LYS A 105 -11.46 -2.46 20.12
N PHE A 106 -11.14 -2.06 21.35
CA PHE A 106 -9.76 -1.77 21.74
C PHE A 106 -8.85 -3.00 21.56
N ASN A 107 -9.31 -4.15 22.01
CA ASN A 107 -8.63 -5.42 21.82
C ASN A 107 -9.38 -6.26 20.78
N GLN A 108 -8.83 -6.32 19.56
CA GLN A 108 -9.42 -7.10 18.47
C GLN A 108 -8.33 -7.69 17.57
N PRO A 109 -7.57 -8.69 18.08
CA PRO A 109 -6.56 -9.34 17.27
C PRO A 109 -7.22 -9.91 16.01
N MET A 110 -6.58 -9.68 14.86
CA MET A 110 -7.01 -10.21 13.56
C MET A 110 -8.37 -9.71 13.01
N LYS A 111 -8.98 -8.69 13.63
CA LYS A 111 -10.16 -7.97 13.07
C LYS A 111 -9.73 -6.64 12.47
N GLY A 112 -10.48 -6.11 11.50
CA GLY A 112 -10.12 -4.87 10.79
C GLY A 112 -9.63 -5.06 9.35
N GLY A 113 -9.56 -6.30 8.86
CA GLY A 113 -8.99 -6.66 7.56
C GLY A 113 -7.47 -6.86 7.57
N LEU A 114 -6.91 -7.53 6.56
CA LEU A 114 -5.49 -7.90 6.51
C LEU A 114 -4.55 -6.69 6.61
N ARG A 115 -4.93 -5.56 6.01
CA ARG A 115 -4.13 -4.33 6.00
C ARG A 115 -3.99 -3.73 7.38
N PHE A 116 -5.11 -3.60 8.09
CA PHE A 116 -5.14 -3.18 9.48
C PHE A 116 -4.23 -4.09 10.31
N VAL A 117 -4.38 -5.41 10.18
CA VAL A 117 -3.57 -6.37 10.93
C VAL A 117 -2.07 -6.22 10.68
N LEU A 118 -1.64 -6.05 9.42
CA LEU A 118 -0.23 -5.84 9.09
C LEU A 118 0.31 -4.53 9.67
N LEU A 119 -0.45 -3.44 9.52
CA LEU A 119 -0.08 -2.13 10.07
C LEU A 119 -0.01 -2.17 11.60
N GLN A 120 -0.95 -2.87 12.26
CA GLN A 120 -0.92 -3.06 13.70
C GLN A 120 0.26 -3.94 14.14
N SER A 121 0.61 -4.98 13.39
CA SER A 121 1.79 -5.79 13.69
C SER A 121 3.07 -4.96 13.61
N MET A 122 3.22 -4.13 12.58
CA MET A 122 4.35 -3.23 12.42
C MET A 122 4.37 -2.18 13.53
N LEU A 123 3.21 -1.60 13.87
CA LEU A 123 3.04 -0.68 14.98
C LEU A 123 3.58 -1.29 16.27
N TRP A 124 3.00 -2.40 16.72
CA TRP A 124 3.31 -2.96 18.03
C TRP A 124 4.75 -3.45 18.12
N SER A 125 5.32 -3.92 17.00
CA SER A 125 6.76 -4.22 16.92
C SER A 125 7.59 -2.95 17.11
N THR A 126 7.21 -1.85 16.47
CA THR A 126 7.91 -0.57 16.60
C THR A 126 7.78 0.01 18.02
N VAL A 127 6.59 -0.07 18.64
CA VAL A 127 6.38 0.29 20.06
C VAL A 127 7.30 -0.54 20.95
N ALA A 128 7.34 -1.87 20.77
CA ALA A 128 8.19 -2.73 21.59
C ALA A 128 9.66 -2.33 21.51
N VAL A 129 10.18 -2.07 20.29
CA VAL A 129 11.56 -1.62 20.11
C VAL A 129 11.78 -0.22 20.72
N ALA A 130 10.83 0.71 20.54
CA ALA A 130 10.88 2.05 21.12
C ALA A 130 10.93 2.03 22.64
N LEU A 131 10.20 1.12 23.28
CA LEU A 131 10.17 0.98 24.73
C LEU A 131 11.46 0.35 25.27
N VAL A 132 12.01 -0.65 24.56
CA VAL A 132 13.19 -1.41 25.00
C VAL A 132 14.48 -0.63 24.79
N LEU A 133 14.62 0.12 23.70
CA LEU A 133 15.87 0.84 23.36
C LEU A 133 16.39 1.75 24.49
N PRO A 134 15.54 2.59 25.11
CA PRO A 134 15.95 3.44 26.22
C PRO A 134 16.46 2.65 27.44
N TRP A 135 15.96 1.43 27.67
CA TRP A 135 16.40 0.57 28.78
C TRP A 135 17.67 -0.21 28.49
N LEU A 136 17.92 -0.59 27.23
CA LEU A 136 19.15 -1.27 26.84
C LEU A 136 20.39 -0.45 27.22
N SER A 137 20.26 0.88 27.23
CA SER A 137 21.33 1.79 27.64
C SER A 137 21.61 1.77 29.16
N LEU A 138 20.57 1.60 29.99
CA LEU A 138 20.69 1.51 31.45
C LEU A 138 21.31 0.18 31.89
N GLU A 139 20.82 -0.93 31.33
CA GLU A 139 21.33 -2.25 31.67
C GLU A 139 22.72 -2.50 31.10
N SER A 140 23.03 -2.09 29.88
CA SER A 140 24.39 -2.25 29.35
C SER A 140 25.41 -1.44 30.16
N ILE A 141 25.09 -0.22 30.60
CA ILE A 141 26.02 0.58 31.42
C ILE A 141 26.12 0.03 32.85
N GLY A 142 25.00 -0.39 33.47
CA GLY A 142 24.99 -0.90 34.85
C GLY A 142 25.57 -2.31 34.97
N LEU A 143 25.19 -3.23 34.09
CA LEU A 143 25.59 -4.63 34.11
C LEU A 143 27.05 -4.80 33.64
N LEU A 144 27.49 -4.08 32.59
CA LEU A 144 28.90 -4.12 32.18
C LEU A 144 29.82 -3.44 33.21
N ASN A 145 29.38 -2.39 33.91
CA ASN A 145 30.12 -1.85 35.05
C ASN A 145 30.14 -2.82 36.23
N HIS A 146 29.02 -3.47 36.53
CA HIS A 146 28.94 -4.42 37.63
C HIS A 146 29.88 -5.62 37.42
N PHE A 147 30.08 -6.05 36.18
CA PHE A 147 31.06 -7.08 35.83
C PHE A 147 32.49 -6.58 35.63
N GLY A 148 32.78 -5.28 35.83
CA GLY A 148 34.12 -4.71 35.65
C GLY A 148 34.66 -4.81 34.22
N LEU A 149 33.79 -5.03 33.23
CA LEU A 149 34.15 -5.22 31.83
C LEU A 149 34.32 -3.90 31.06
N VAL A 150 33.91 -2.77 31.67
CA VAL A 150 34.17 -1.43 31.13
C VAL A 150 35.46 -0.89 31.75
N PRO A 151 36.57 -0.82 30.99
CA PRO A 151 37.79 -0.21 31.50
C PRO A 151 37.53 1.25 31.91
N GLU A 152 38.03 1.63 33.09
CA GLU A 152 37.80 2.96 33.69
C GLU A 152 38.20 4.13 32.78
N SER A 153 39.10 3.90 31.82
CA SER A 153 39.52 4.89 30.82
C SER A 153 38.40 5.31 29.84
N LYS A 154 37.22 4.67 29.85
CA LYS A 154 36.06 5.03 29.01
C LYS A 154 34.86 5.60 29.78
N LYS A 155 35.00 5.95 31.06
CA LYS A 155 33.91 6.48 31.92
C LYS A 155 33.26 7.78 31.41
N ASP A 156 33.88 8.52 30.48
CA ASP A 156 33.33 9.77 29.93
C ASP A 156 32.32 9.60 28.76
N ASN A 157 31.94 8.37 28.39
CA ASN A 157 31.01 8.10 27.28
C ASN A 157 29.52 8.36 27.60
N SER A 158 29.21 9.43 28.34
CA SER A 158 27.83 9.87 28.63
C SER A 158 26.98 10.14 27.38
N ASN A 159 27.63 10.43 26.24
CA ASN A 159 26.96 10.68 24.95
C ASN A 159 26.27 9.45 24.34
N SER A 160 26.55 8.24 24.86
CA SER A 160 25.95 7.00 24.36
C SER A 160 24.46 6.88 24.69
N PHE A 161 24.10 7.29 25.90
CA PHE A 161 22.74 7.23 26.41
C PHE A 161 21.77 8.13 25.64
N GLY A 162 22.23 9.35 25.32
CA GLY A 162 21.44 10.31 24.56
C GLY A 162 21.03 9.78 23.19
N GLY A 163 21.94 9.14 22.45
CA GLY A 163 21.61 8.60 21.13
C GLY A 163 20.56 7.49 21.18
N LEU A 164 20.64 6.57 22.16
CA LEU A 164 19.64 5.50 22.31
C LEU A 164 18.26 6.03 22.75
N LEU A 165 18.23 7.04 23.63
CA LEU A 165 17.01 7.75 23.99
C LEU A 165 16.34 8.39 22.76
N VAL A 166 17.11 9.08 21.94
CA VAL A 166 16.60 9.75 20.73
C VAL A 166 16.13 8.72 19.70
N CYS A 167 16.84 7.61 19.51
CA CYS A 167 16.37 6.52 18.65
C CYS A 167 15.05 5.91 19.16
N GLY A 168 14.94 5.66 20.47
CA GLY A 168 13.70 5.19 21.10
C GLY A 168 12.55 6.17 20.87
N ALA A 169 12.81 7.48 21.02
CA ALA A 169 11.83 8.53 20.78
C ALA A 169 11.35 8.54 19.32
N ALA A 170 12.28 8.47 18.37
CA ALA A 170 11.98 8.45 16.95
C ALA A 170 11.12 7.22 16.56
N LEU A 171 11.44 6.04 17.10
CA LEU A 171 10.62 4.84 16.91
C LEU A 171 9.24 4.95 17.57
N GLY A 172 9.16 5.56 18.75
CA GLY A 172 7.88 5.83 19.41
C GLY A 172 6.97 6.71 18.56
N MET A 173 7.53 7.73 17.92
CA MET A 173 6.78 8.60 17.00
C MET A 173 6.39 7.89 15.69
N LEU A 174 7.30 7.08 15.11
CA LEU A 174 6.95 6.22 13.98
C LEU A 174 5.77 5.30 14.32
N SER A 175 5.76 4.76 15.54
CA SER A 175 4.67 3.94 16.00
C SER A 175 3.35 4.74 16.01
N GLU A 176 3.32 5.95 16.55
CA GLU A 176 2.13 6.82 16.53
C GLU A 176 1.58 7.02 15.10
N SER A 177 2.47 7.31 14.14
CA SER A 177 2.14 7.41 12.71
C SER A 177 1.49 6.12 12.17
N LEU A 178 2.04 4.96 12.53
CA LEU A 178 1.47 3.65 12.16
C LEU A 178 0.11 3.38 12.82
N VAL A 179 -0.14 3.87 14.04
CA VAL A 179 -1.48 3.79 14.67
C VAL A 179 -2.48 4.51 13.81
N ILE A 180 -2.17 5.74 13.40
CA ILE A 180 -3.10 6.62 12.69
C ILE A 180 -3.43 6.02 11.32
N VAL A 181 -2.41 5.60 10.57
CA VAL A 181 -2.59 4.91 9.29
C VAL A 181 -3.34 3.59 9.48
N GLY A 182 -3.03 2.84 10.54
CA GLY A 182 -3.75 1.63 10.92
C GLY A 182 -5.22 1.88 11.15
N LEU A 183 -5.59 2.86 11.98
CA LEU A 183 -6.99 3.22 12.26
C LEU A 183 -7.73 3.69 11.01
N MET A 184 -7.07 4.42 10.11
CA MET A 184 -7.65 4.79 8.81
C MET A 184 -7.87 3.58 7.89
N ALA A 185 -7.10 2.51 8.07
CA ALA A 185 -7.23 1.26 7.34
C ALA A 185 -8.20 0.25 7.99
N PHE A 186 -8.85 0.61 9.10
CA PHE A 186 -9.78 -0.28 9.80
C PHE A 186 -11.07 -0.47 8.98
N ASP A 187 -11.31 -1.72 8.57
CA ASP A 187 -12.55 -2.17 7.94
C ASP A 187 -13.39 -2.94 8.97
N ASP A 188 -14.66 -2.56 9.15
CA ASP A 188 -15.53 -3.11 10.19
C ASP A 188 -15.96 -4.57 9.94
N GLY A 189 -15.60 -5.13 8.78
CA GLY A 189 -15.95 -6.49 8.41
C GLY A 189 -17.45 -6.69 8.22
N SER A 190 -18.25 -5.61 8.21
CA SER A 190 -19.67 -5.65 7.85
C SER A 190 -19.84 -5.99 6.36
N ASN A 191 -18.89 -5.55 5.55
CA ASN A 191 -18.54 -6.27 4.35
C ASN A 191 -17.90 -7.55 4.83
N LYS A 192 -18.67 -8.66 4.82
CA LYS A 192 -18.09 -10.02 4.81
C LYS A 192 -16.87 -9.91 3.92
N LEU A 193 -15.68 -9.89 4.54
CA LEU A 193 -14.40 -9.71 3.89
C LEU A 193 -14.19 -11.03 3.17
N SER A 194 -14.94 -11.13 2.08
CA SER A 194 -15.21 -12.29 1.28
C SER A 194 -13.86 -12.77 0.82
N ARG A 195 -13.73 -14.06 0.57
CA ARG A 195 -12.65 -14.61 -0.26
C ARG A 195 -12.35 -13.73 -1.50
N ASP A 196 -13.31 -12.93 -1.95
CA ASP A 196 -13.16 -11.93 -2.99
C ASP A 196 -12.20 -10.78 -2.66
N ALA A 197 -12.04 -10.30 -1.41
CA ALA A 197 -11.02 -9.29 -1.10
C ALA A 197 -9.61 -9.89 -1.24
N PHE A 198 -9.42 -11.15 -0.84
CA PHE A 198 -8.18 -11.90 -1.05
C PHE A 198 -7.94 -12.22 -2.53
N ARG A 199 -8.99 -12.55 -3.30
CA ARG A 199 -8.91 -12.66 -4.78
C ARG A 199 -8.70 -11.31 -5.46
N THR A 200 -9.18 -10.21 -4.90
CA THR A 200 -8.94 -8.86 -5.42
C THR A 200 -7.49 -8.44 -5.17
N LEU A 201 -6.93 -8.84 -4.01
CA LEU A 201 -5.49 -8.83 -3.72
C LEU A 201 -4.69 -9.60 -4.78
N GLU A 202 -5.16 -10.80 -5.12
CA GLU A 202 -4.52 -11.68 -6.11
C GLU A 202 -4.66 -11.17 -7.56
N THR A 203 -5.76 -10.49 -7.89
CA THR A 203 -6.02 -9.94 -9.24
C THR A 203 -5.46 -8.53 -9.44
N GLY A 204 -4.93 -7.88 -8.39
CA GLY A 204 -4.25 -6.59 -8.47
C GLY A 204 -5.15 -5.40 -8.82
N ASN A 205 -6.48 -5.58 -8.90
CA ASN A 205 -7.40 -4.54 -9.32
C ASN A 205 -7.98 -3.78 -8.12
N TRP A 206 -7.12 -2.95 -7.51
CA TRP A 206 -7.44 -2.20 -6.30
C TRP A 206 -8.22 -0.92 -6.61
N ASN A 207 -9.50 -0.86 -6.23
CA ASN A 207 -10.28 0.37 -6.28
C ASN A 207 -10.20 1.09 -4.91
N TRP A 208 -9.30 2.08 -4.83
CA TRP A 208 -9.01 2.85 -3.61
C TRP A 208 -10.14 3.79 -3.19
N ASN A 209 -10.91 4.31 -4.15
CA ASN A 209 -12.05 5.18 -3.85
C ASN A 209 -13.16 4.42 -3.11
N LYS A 210 -13.36 3.14 -3.44
CA LYS A 210 -14.24 2.25 -2.68
C LYS A 210 -13.76 1.99 -1.25
N MET A 211 -12.44 2.03 -1.00
CA MET A 211 -11.88 1.71 0.31
C MET A 211 -11.86 2.90 1.28
N PHE A 212 -11.69 4.13 0.79
CA PHE A 212 -11.55 5.30 1.66
C PHE A 212 -12.73 6.29 1.63
N GLY A 213 -13.70 6.09 0.73
CA GLY A 213 -14.90 6.93 0.64
C GLY A 213 -14.63 8.35 0.09
N GLU A 214 -15.68 9.17 0.02
CA GLU A 214 -15.63 10.55 -0.49
C GLU A 214 -14.76 11.51 0.35
N SER A 215 -14.41 11.14 1.59
CA SER A 215 -13.51 11.91 2.46
C SER A 215 -12.01 11.71 2.16
N SER A 216 -11.68 11.09 1.03
CA SER A 216 -10.32 10.73 0.61
C SER A 216 -9.31 11.89 0.63
N HIS A 217 -9.77 13.13 0.38
CA HIS A 217 -8.89 14.29 0.28
C HIS A 217 -8.22 14.67 1.61
N THR A 218 -9.01 14.78 2.69
CA THR A 218 -8.49 15.17 4.02
C THR A 218 -7.54 14.10 4.55
N PHE A 219 -7.90 12.82 4.36
CA PHE A 219 -7.06 11.70 4.76
C PHE A 219 -5.73 11.67 4.02
N TRP A 220 -5.74 11.99 2.73
CA TRP A 220 -4.51 12.10 1.95
C TRP A 220 -3.58 13.18 2.50
N TRP A 221 -4.10 14.36 2.85
CA TRP A 221 -3.27 15.42 3.46
C TRP A 221 -2.72 15.05 4.83
N MET A 222 -3.52 14.38 5.67
CA MET A 222 -3.03 13.86 6.95
C MET A 222 -1.93 12.83 6.76
N PHE A 223 -2.08 11.95 5.77
CA PHE A 223 -1.04 10.99 5.40
C PHE A 223 0.25 11.69 4.98
N ILE A 224 0.18 12.70 4.10
CA ILE A 224 1.36 13.50 3.69
C ILE A 224 1.98 14.22 4.89
N LEU A 225 1.18 14.82 5.77
CA LEU A 225 1.68 15.50 6.97
C LEU A 225 2.46 14.56 7.88
N VAL A 226 1.98 13.32 8.04
CA VAL A 226 2.63 12.26 8.80
C VAL A 226 3.97 11.84 8.17
N GLN A 227 4.07 11.76 6.84
CA GLN A 227 5.36 11.46 6.19
C GLN A 227 6.34 12.63 6.32
N CYS A 228 5.87 13.88 6.17
CA CYS A 228 6.68 15.08 6.38
C CYS A 228 7.23 15.16 7.81
N SER A 229 6.42 14.85 8.84
CA SER A 229 6.90 14.84 10.22
C SER A 229 7.96 13.76 10.43
N MET A 230 7.76 12.55 9.89
CA MET A 230 8.75 11.47 9.92
C MET A 230 10.10 11.89 9.32
N VAL A 231 10.10 12.64 8.22
CA VAL A 231 11.32 13.16 7.60
C VAL A 231 11.96 14.30 8.40
N LEU A 232 11.18 15.17 9.03
CA LEU A 232 11.72 16.18 9.95
C LEU A 232 12.44 15.52 11.13
N TYR A 233 11.89 14.45 11.68
CA TYR A 233 12.55 13.67 12.74
C TYR A 233 13.81 12.98 12.26
N ALA A 234 13.76 12.41 11.04
CA ALA A 234 14.95 11.85 10.40
C ALA A 234 16.05 12.94 10.27
N GLY A 235 15.70 14.14 9.81
CA GLY A 235 16.64 15.26 9.73
C GLY A 235 17.22 15.66 11.08
N ALA A 236 16.41 15.66 12.14
CA ALA A 236 16.88 15.90 13.51
C ALA A 236 17.84 14.80 13.99
N LEU A 237 17.57 13.53 13.70
CA LEU A 237 18.50 12.42 13.98
C LEU A 237 19.85 12.60 13.27
N ALA A 238 19.84 13.03 12.01
CA ALA A 238 21.05 13.31 11.25
C ALA A 238 21.88 14.42 11.91
N PHE A 239 21.23 15.52 12.33
CA PHE A 239 21.89 16.61 13.07
C PHE A 239 22.59 16.09 14.34
N LEU A 240 21.88 15.30 15.13
CA LEU A 240 22.41 14.76 16.39
C LEU A 240 23.50 13.73 16.19
N ALA A 241 23.39 12.92 15.14
CA ALA A 241 24.40 11.95 14.82
C ALA A 241 25.77 12.61 14.63
N ASP A 242 25.84 13.87 14.18
CA ASP A 242 27.11 14.60 14.04
C ASP A 242 27.73 15.02 15.38
N GLU A 243 26.91 15.21 16.41
CA GLU A 243 27.35 15.56 17.78
C GLU A 243 27.75 14.33 18.61
N VAL A 244 27.34 13.12 18.19
CA VAL A 244 27.66 11.88 18.90
C VAL A 244 29.10 11.44 18.62
N LYS A 245 29.94 11.50 19.67
CA LYS A 245 31.34 11.03 19.64
C LYS A 245 31.48 9.50 19.54
N ASN A 246 30.46 8.74 19.95
CA ASN A 246 30.50 7.28 19.91
C ASN A 246 30.10 6.77 18.53
N ASN A 247 31.08 6.27 17.76
CA ASN A 247 30.88 5.77 16.40
C ASN A 247 29.74 4.74 16.29
N VAL A 248 29.59 3.82 17.25
CA VAL A 248 28.54 2.79 17.19
C VAL A 248 27.15 3.43 17.22
N ILE A 249 26.97 4.44 18.06
CA ILE A 249 25.68 5.06 18.30
C ILE A 249 25.36 6.07 17.21
N GLN A 250 26.38 6.80 16.75
CA GLN A 250 26.30 7.56 15.51
C GLN A 250 25.85 6.65 14.35
N THR A 251 26.49 5.49 14.16
CA THR A 251 26.08 4.51 13.13
C THR A 251 24.63 4.07 13.31
N MET A 252 24.20 3.71 14.53
CA MET A 252 22.80 3.34 14.78
C MET A 252 21.83 4.47 14.44
N MET A 253 22.13 5.71 14.85
CA MET A 253 21.31 6.89 14.54
C MET A 253 21.24 7.15 13.03
N LEU A 254 22.35 7.00 12.31
CA LEU A 254 22.41 7.14 10.86
C LEU A 254 21.60 6.04 10.14
N MET A 255 21.64 4.80 10.63
CA MET A 255 20.83 3.71 10.09
C MET A 255 19.33 3.95 10.31
N VAL A 256 18.93 4.42 11.50
CA VAL A 256 17.54 4.80 11.78
C VAL A 256 17.12 5.99 10.91
N PHE A 257 17.97 7.00 10.77
CA PHE A 257 17.75 8.14 9.87
C PHE A 257 17.43 7.68 8.43
N VAL A 258 18.28 6.83 7.85
CA VAL A 258 18.09 6.32 6.49
C VAL A 258 16.84 5.46 6.38
N ALA A 259 16.57 4.61 7.37
CA ALA A 259 15.37 3.77 7.38
C ALA A 259 14.10 4.60 7.42
N LEU A 260 14.03 5.62 8.29
CA LEU A 260 12.89 6.52 8.37
C LEU A 260 12.68 7.27 7.05
N LEU A 261 13.76 7.84 6.50
CA LEU A 261 13.68 8.57 5.24
C LEU A 261 13.23 7.68 4.07
N ALA A 262 13.79 6.48 3.95
CA ALA A 262 13.44 5.55 2.88
C ALA A 262 11.97 5.10 2.96
N VAL A 263 11.48 4.81 4.17
CA VAL A 263 10.08 4.43 4.39
C VAL A 263 9.15 5.59 4.07
N ALA A 264 9.45 6.80 4.55
CA ALA A 264 8.61 7.97 4.29
C ALA A 264 8.48 8.26 2.79
N LEU A 265 9.60 8.37 2.07
CA LEU A 265 9.61 8.65 0.63
C LEU A 265 8.90 7.55 -0.18
N ALA A 266 9.12 6.28 0.18
CA ALA A 266 8.49 5.15 -0.49
C ALA A 266 6.96 5.15 -0.26
N LEU A 267 6.52 5.41 0.97
CA LEU A 267 5.09 5.51 1.31
C LEU A 267 4.45 6.71 0.63
N THR A 268 5.07 7.89 0.66
CA THR A 268 4.59 9.09 -0.05
C THR A 268 4.41 8.78 -1.53
N ASN A 269 5.45 8.29 -2.21
CA ASN A 269 5.38 8.04 -3.64
C ASN A 269 4.40 6.89 -3.99
N ALA A 270 4.55 5.72 -3.37
CA ALA A 270 3.79 4.54 -3.74
C ALA A 270 2.34 4.59 -3.23
N VAL A 271 2.17 4.79 -1.92
CA VAL A 271 0.84 4.79 -1.29
C VAL A 271 0.15 6.12 -1.51
N GLY A 272 0.83 7.24 -1.25
CA GLY A 272 0.27 8.58 -1.46
C GLY A 272 -0.10 8.83 -2.92
N GLY A 273 0.76 8.41 -3.86
CA GLY A 273 0.49 8.53 -5.29
C GLY A 273 -0.65 7.63 -5.75
N LYS A 274 -0.65 6.35 -5.33
CA LYS A 274 -1.74 5.43 -5.70
C LYS A 274 -3.08 5.79 -5.04
N TRP A 275 -3.06 6.36 -3.85
CA TRP A 275 -4.27 6.86 -3.19
C TRP A 275 -4.82 8.06 -3.95
N ARG A 276 -3.97 9.05 -4.26
CA ARG A 276 -4.41 10.27 -4.94
C ARG A 276 -4.90 10.03 -6.37
N HIS A 277 -4.19 9.17 -7.11
CA HIS A 277 -4.34 8.99 -8.56
C HIS A 277 -4.68 7.56 -8.93
N GLY A 278 -5.36 6.84 -8.04
CA GLY A 278 -5.59 5.40 -8.17
C GLY A 278 -6.32 5.01 -9.46
N GLU A 279 -7.30 5.83 -9.86
CA GLU A 279 -8.12 5.70 -11.06
C GLU A 279 -7.38 6.13 -12.34
N ASP A 280 -6.35 6.96 -12.19
CA ASP A 280 -5.63 7.64 -13.26
C ASP A 280 -4.43 6.83 -13.80
N ASN A 281 -4.48 5.50 -13.68
CA ASN A 281 -3.37 4.60 -14.07
C ASN A 281 -2.03 4.93 -13.40
N PHE A 282 -2.05 5.47 -12.17
CA PHE A 282 -0.81 5.69 -11.43
C PHE A 282 -0.11 4.35 -11.12
N HIS A 283 1.17 4.26 -11.50
CA HIS A 283 2.10 3.20 -11.15
C HIS A 283 3.26 3.73 -10.30
N ILE A 284 3.85 2.88 -9.45
CA ILE A 284 4.95 3.30 -8.55
C ILE A 284 6.18 3.79 -9.32
N ILE A 285 6.48 3.14 -10.45
CA ILE A 285 7.59 3.49 -11.33
C ILE A 285 7.01 3.94 -12.67
N MET A 286 7.15 5.23 -12.97
CA MET A 286 6.58 5.87 -14.15
C MET A 286 7.63 6.69 -14.91
N PRO A 287 8.66 6.05 -15.50
CA PRO A 287 9.64 6.77 -16.28
C PRO A 287 8.96 7.38 -17.51
N GLY A 288 9.10 8.69 -17.70
CA GLY A 288 8.55 9.36 -18.88
C GLY A 288 7.05 9.69 -18.82
N ARG A 289 6.35 9.48 -17.69
CA ARG A 289 4.89 9.67 -17.57
C ARG A 289 4.53 10.64 -16.44
N GLY A 290 3.33 11.22 -16.49
CA GLY A 290 2.80 12.16 -15.48
C GLY A 290 3.05 13.64 -15.76
N GLY A 291 3.70 13.97 -16.89
CA GLY A 291 4.03 15.34 -17.30
C GLY A 291 5.46 15.77 -16.92
N PRO A 292 6.03 16.76 -17.62
CA PRO A 292 7.43 17.17 -17.42
C PRO A 292 7.71 17.76 -16.04
N ILE A 293 6.74 18.49 -15.46
CA ILE A 293 6.88 19.09 -14.13
C ILE A 293 6.88 18.00 -13.04
N PHE A 294 5.95 17.04 -13.11
CA PHE A 294 5.96 15.86 -12.25
C PHE A 294 7.31 15.14 -12.29
N MET A 295 7.83 14.87 -13.50
CA MET A 295 9.11 14.20 -13.67
C MET A 295 10.29 15.00 -13.12
N LEU A 296 10.29 16.33 -13.28
CA LEU A 296 11.31 17.19 -12.71
C LEU A 296 11.32 17.08 -11.19
N PHE A 297 10.17 17.21 -10.54
CA PHE A 297 10.06 17.13 -9.08
C PHE A 297 10.42 15.73 -8.55
N GLN A 298 9.97 14.66 -9.21
CA GLN A 298 10.40 13.30 -8.87
C GLN A 298 11.91 13.14 -9.01
N GLY A 299 12.49 13.63 -10.12
CA GLY A 299 13.93 13.59 -10.35
C GLY A 299 14.72 14.33 -9.28
N LEU A 300 14.29 15.55 -8.91
CA LEU A 300 14.88 16.32 -7.83
C LEU A 300 14.75 15.59 -6.49
N GLY A 301 13.56 15.07 -6.17
CA GLY A 301 13.29 14.32 -4.96
C GLY A 301 14.21 13.11 -4.78
N TRP A 302 14.28 12.22 -5.78
CA TRP A 302 15.13 11.04 -5.74
C TRP A 302 16.62 11.35 -5.80
N THR A 303 17.03 12.43 -6.50
CA THR A 303 18.44 12.86 -6.53
C THR A 303 18.87 13.40 -5.17
N SER A 304 18.03 14.19 -4.50
CA SER A 304 18.27 14.64 -3.12
C SER A 304 18.38 13.45 -2.17
N PHE A 305 17.51 12.45 -2.29
CA PHE A 305 17.61 11.22 -1.48
C PHE A 305 18.91 10.46 -1.75
N ALA A 306 19.31 10.30 -3.01
CA ALA A 306 20.57 9.65 -3.36
C ALA A 306 21.79 10.39 -2.81
N ALA A 307 21.78 11.73 -2.83
CA ALA A 307 22.82 12.55 -2.23
C ALA A 307 22.90 12.35 -0.71
N VAL A 308 21.75 12.27 -0.02
CA VAL A 308 21.69 11.93 1.41
C VAL A 308 22.31 10.56 1.68
N LEU A 309 21.94 9.54 0.90
CA LEU A 309 22.51 8.19 1.04
C LEU A 309 24.01 8.19 0.85
N LEU A 310 24.52 8.91 -0.16
CA LEU A 310 25.97 9.03 -0.38
C LEU A 310 26.67 9.68 0.82
N VAL A 311 26.13 10.76 1.37
CA VAL A 311 26.69 11.41 2.58
C VAL A 311 26.72 10.45 3.77
N VAL A 312 25.61 9.75 4.02
CA VAL A 312 25.52 8.80 5.14
C VAL A 312 26.48 7.64 4.95
N ILE A 313 26.53 7.04 3.75
CA ILE A 313 27.45 5.94 3.42
C ILE A 313 28.89 6.40 3.61
N SER A 314 29.27 7.56 3.08
CA SER A 314 30.62 8.13 3.27
C SER A 314 30.98 8.28 4.74
N LYS A 315 30.03 8.75 5.58
CA LYS A 315 30.22 8.87 7.03
C LYS A 315 30.37 7.50 7.70
N LEU A 316 29.54 6.52 7.32
CA LEU A 316 29.56 5.16 7.88
C LEU A 316 30.83 4.39 7.55
N PHE A 317 31.38 4.56 6.34
CA PHE A 317 32.66 3.96 5.96
C PHE A 317 33.87 4.68 6.55
N GLY A 318 33.64 5.70 7.38
CA GLY A 318 34.69 6.44 8.04
C GLY A 318 35.66 7.06 7.05
N ILE A 319 35.17 7.50 5.87
CA ILE A 319 35.97 8.29 4.93
C ILE A 319 36.37 9.54 5.72
N THR A 320 37.61 9.53 6.20
CA THR A 320 38.04 10.43 7.26
C THR A 320 38.09 11.85 6.72
N LYS A 321 37.87 12.81 7.62
CA LYS A 321 38.01 14.24 7.32
C LYS A 321 39.35 14.53 6.65
N ASP A 322 40.40 13.81 7.02
CA ASP A 322 41.75 13.93 6.47
C ASP A 322 41.84 13.47 5.01
N GLN A 323 41.11 12.42 4.62
CA GLN A 323 41.02 11.98 3.22
C GLN A 323 40.25 13.00 2.37
N TYR A 324 39.17 13.58 2.90
CA TYR A 324 38.44 14.65 2.21
C TYR A 324 39.26 15.94 2.09
N LEU A 325 39.96 16.33 3.14
CA LEU A 325 40.80 17.54 3.14
C LEU A 325 41.95 17.41 2.15
N SER A 326 42.59 16.24 2.03
CA SER A 326 43.63 16.00 1.02
C SER A 326 43.15 16.14 -0.43
N LEU A 327 41.85 15.94 -0.68
CA LEU A 327 41.21 16.15 -2.00
C LEU A 327 40.65 17.57 -2.17
N SER A 328 40.57 18.35 -1.09
CA SER A 328 39.79 19.58 -0.99
C SER A 328 40.62 20.84 -0.70
N GLU A 329 41.95 20.76 -0.55
CA GLU A 329 42.77 21.93 -0.20
C GLU A 329 42.57 23.13 -1.14
N GLU A 330 42.15 22.92 -2.39
CA GLU A 330 41.88 24.01 -3.33
C GLU A 330 40.44 24.56 -3.31
N ASN A 331 39.47 23.90 -2.65
CA ASN A 331 38.05 24.31 -2.69
C ASN A 331 37.48 24.54 -1.28
N LEU A 332 37.51 25.80 -0.83
CA LEU A 332 36.88 26.30 0.41
C LEU A 332 35.40 25.89 0.54
N PHE A 333 34.69 25.80 -0.59
CA PHE A 333 33.29 25.38 -0.63
C PHE A 333 33.13 23.92 -0.21
N VAL A 334 34.02 23.03 -0.66
CA VAL A 334 34.03 21.60 -0.32
C VAL A 334 34.42 21.44 1.14
N SER A 335 35.42 22.15 1.66
CA SER A 335 35.78 22.03 3.08
C SER A 335 34.66 22.49 4.03
N THR A 336 33.86 23.49 3.63
CA THR A 336 32.71 23.98 4.39
C THR A 336 31.54 23.00 4.35
N LEU A 337 31.24 22.43 3.18
CA LEU A 337 30.16 21.44 3.01
C LEU A 337 30.48 20.10 3.68
N PHE A 338 31.73 19.65 3.61
CA PHE A 338 32.17 18.37 4.15
C PHE A 338 32.70 18.46 5.61
N GLY A 339 32.60 19.64 6.22
CA GLY A 339 32.99 19.90 7.62
C GLY A 339 31.92 19.48 8.64
N LYS A 340 31.79 20.25 9.74
CA LYS A 340 30.77 20.06 10.81
C LYS A 340 29.31 20.30 10.35
N GLY A 341 29.09 20.48 9.06
CA GLY A 341 27.78 20.77 8.47
C GLY A 341 27.23 19.65 7.60
N ILE A 342 28.02 18.62 7.27
CA ILE A 342 27.64 17.67 6.22
C ILE A 342 26.37 16.89 6.56
N MET A 343 26.20 16.52 7.83
CA MET A 343 25.01 15.84 8.30
C MET A 343 23.81 16.77 8.40
N VAL A 344 24.03 18.05 8.70
CA VAL A 344 22.99 19.08 8.66
C VAL A 344 22.50 19.25 7.21
N THR A 345 23.43 19.32 6.26
CA THR A 345 23.10 19.34 4.83
C THR A 345 22.33 18.09 4.43
N ALA A 346 22.72 16.91 4.90
CA ALA A 346 21.97 15.67 4.64
C ALA A 346 20.54 15.72 5.22
N GLY A 347 20.37 16.23 6.45
CA GLY A 347 19.04 16.42 7.04
C GLY A 347 18.16 17.40 6.26
N VAL A 348 18.74 18.50 5.78
CA VAL A 348 18.03 19.48 4.93
C VAL A 348 17.67 18.89 3.57
N LEU A 349 18.59 18.18 2.93
CA LEU A 349 18.35 17.49 1.65
C LEU A 349 17.27 16.40 1.79
N ALA A 350 17.20 15.72 2.93
CA ALA A 350 16.14 14.76 3.22
C ALA A 350 14.75 15.44 3.23
N ILE A 351 14.64 16.61 3.86
CA ILE A 351 13.39 17.40 3.87
C ILE A 351 13.02 17.84 2.45
N PHE A 352 13.98 18.36 1.68
CA PHE A 352 13.73 18.72 0.27
C PHE A 352 13.29 17.53 -0.57
N SER A 353 13.88 16.35 -0.34
CA SER A 353 13.51 15.12 -1.03
C SER A 353 12.02 14.81 -0.84
N GLU A 354 11.54 14.83 0.41
CA GLU A 354 10.13 14.58 0.74
C GLU A 354 9.21 15.64 0.15
N LEU A 355 9.55 16.92 0.31
CA LEU A 355 8.77 18.02 -0.25
C LEU A 355 8.64 17.90 -1.77
N PHE A 356 9.72 17.56 -2.48
CA PHE A 356 9.67 17.37 -3.93
C PHE A 356 8.84 16.16 -4.33
N ILE A 357 8.96 15.02 -3.65
CA ILE A 357 8.13 13.85 -3.94
C ILE A 357 6.66 14.16 -3.64
N ALA A 358 6.32 14.73 -2.48
CA ALA A 358 4.94 15.09 -2.13
C ALA A 358 4.35 16.11 -3.12
N ALA A 359 5.09 17.17 -3.45
CA ALA A 359 4.66 18.18 -4.43
C ALA A 359 4.50 17.59 -5.83
N SER A 360 5.36 16.64 -6.23
CA SER A 360 5.21 15.97 -7.52
C SER A 360 3.84 15.30 -7.65
N LEU A 361 3.34 14.67 -6.58
CA LEU A 361 2.02 14.02 -6.62
C LEU A 361 0.90 15.02 -6.86
N LEU A 362 1.02 16.27 -6.40
CA LEU A 362 0.04 17.32 -6.70
C LEU A 362 0.09 17.78 -8.17
N LEU A 363 1.25 17.61 -8.81
CA LEU A 363 1.56 18.06 -10.17
C LEU A 363 1.45 16.94 -11.21
N PHE A 364 1.01 15.75 -10.80
CA PHE A 364 0.78 14.62 -11.69
C PHE A 364 -0.40 14.91 -12.63
N ASP A 365 -0.13 14.86 -13.93
CA ASP A 365 -1.12 15.06 -14.99
C ASP A 365 -1.46 13.71 -15.66
N PRO A 366 -2.64 13.15 -15.40
CA PRO A 366 -3.00 11.83 -15.90
C PRO A 366 -3.22 11.80 -17.41
N ASN A 367 -3.65 12.92 -18.01
CA ASN A 367 -3.87 13.01 -19.45
C ASN A 367 -2.54 12.88 -20.21
N LYS A 368 -1.46 13.41 -19.64
CA LYS A 368 -0.10 13.29 -20.21
C LYS A 368 0.54 11.94 -19.94
N ALA A 369 0.04 11.15 -19.00
CA ALA A 369 0.51 9.78 -18.78
C ALA A 369 0.06 8.84 -19.91
N GLY A 370 -1.15 9.07 -20.46
CA GLY A 370 -1.71 8.33 -21.61
C GLY A 370 -1.11 8.73 -22.95
N ASP A 371 -0.66 9.97 -23.08
CA ASP A 371 -0.06 10.55 -24.30
C ASP A 371 1.39 10.11 -24.56
N SER A 372 1.72 8.89 -24.14
CA SER A 372 2.90 8.17 -24.61
C SER A 372 2.75 7.76 -26.09
N SER A 373 2.29 8.69 -26.93
CA SER A 373 2.36 8.69 -28.38
C SER A 373 3.78 8.39 -28.86
N LEU A 374 4.81 8.78 -28.11
CA LEU A 374 6.22 8.46 -28.36
C LEU A 374 6.54 6.97 -28.11
N LEU A 375 5.98 6.38 -27.04
CA LEU A 375 6.14 4.96 -26.73
C LEU A 375 5.24 4.09 -27.63
N GLN A 376 4.04 4.56 -27.96
CA GLN A 376 3.19 3.96 -28.99
C GLN A 376 3.80 4.10 -30.39
N THR A 377 4.55 5.16 -30.71
CA THR A 377 5.25 5.26 -32.01
C THR A 377 6.48 4.35 -32.03
N LEU A 378 7.22 4.22 -30.93
CA LEU A 378 8.28 3.22 -30.78
C LEU A 378 7.74 1.79 -30.91
N ASP A 379 6.65 1.45 -30.21
CA ASP A 379 6.00 0.14 -30.31
C ASP A 379 5.39 -0.08 -31.70
N ARG A 380 4.76 0.94 -32.30
CA ARG A 380 4.26 0.83 -33.69
C ARG A 380 5.40 0.65 -34.68
N HIS A 381 6.56 1.26 -34.44
CA HIS A 381 7.73 1.10 -35.30
C HIS A 381 8.32 -0.31 -35.18
N ASP A 382 8.36 -0.88 -33.98
CA ASP A 382 8.81 -2.26 -33.76
C ASP A 382 7.80 -3.30 -34.24
N HIS A 383 6.50 -3.08 -34.04
CA HIS A 383 5.45 -3.92 -34.62
C HIS A 383 5.39 -3.77 -36.15
N SER A 384 5.69 -2.60 -36.72
CA SER A 384 5.84 -2.39 -38.16
C SER A 384 7.04 -3.16 -38.71
N LYS A 385 8.20 -3.10 -38.05
CA LYS A 385 9.38 -3.90 -38.41
C LYS A 385 9.11 -5.39 -38.30
N LYS A 386 8.45 -5.85 -37.23
CA LYS A 386 8.05 -7.26 -37.05
C LYS A 386 7.03 -7.68 -38.11
N LYS A 387 6.01 -6.88 -38.41
CA LYS A 387 5.04 -7.14 -39.49
C LYS A 387 5.69 -7.15 -40.87
N LYS A 388 6.66 -6.27 -41.14
CA LYS A 388 7.41 -6.23 -42.40
C LYS A 388 8.29 -7.47 -42.54
N LYS A 389 9.01 -7.87 -41.49
CA LYS A 389 9.77 -9.14 -41.46
C LYS A 389 8.87 -10.37 -41.56
N ALA A 390 7.70 -10.37 -40.92
CA ALA A 390 6.72 -11.44 -41.02
C ALA A 390 6.10 -11.53 -42.42
N LYS A 391 5.76 -10.40 -43.04
CA LYS A 391 5.32 -10.34 -44.45
C LYS A 391 6.41 -10.75 -45.42
N GLU A 392 7.67 -10.42 -45.17
CA GLU A 392 8.79 -10.85 -46.01
C GLU A 392 9.04 -12.37 -45.87
N LYS A 393 8.96 -12.92 -44.64
CA LYS A 393 9.01 -14.37 -44.41
C LYS A 393 7.79 -15.11 -44.99
N ALA A 394 6.60 -14.53 -44.88
CA ALA A 394 5.37 -15.07 -45.44
C ALA A 394 5.37 -14.99 -46.98
N GLY A 395 5.91 -13.92 -47.57
CA GLY A 395 6.11 -13.79 -49.02
C GLY A 395 7.11 -14.80 -49.55
N ARG A 396 8.20 -15.09 -48.83
CA ARG A 396 9.14 -16.16 -49.17
C ARG A 396 8.53 -17.57 -49.02
N LYS A 397 7.61 -17.78 -48.06
CA LYS A 397 6.85 -19.04 -47.94
C LYS A 397 5.75 -19.18 -48.99
N ALA A 398 5.01 -18.11 -49.31
CA ALA A 398 3.96 -18.09 -50.32
C ALA A 398 4.52 -18.33 -51.74
N LYS A 399 5.73 -17.82 -52.03
CA LYS A 399 6.42 -18.13 -53.30
C LYS A 399 6.94 -19.57 -53.39
N ARG A 400 6.94 -20.32 -52.27
CA ARG A 400 7.30 -21.75 -52.20
C ARG A 400 6.09 -22.68 -52.06
N THR A 401 4.88 -22.14 -51.94
CA THR A 401 3.63 -22.91 -51.73
C THR A 401 2.52 -22.50 -52.70
N THR A 402 2.87 -21.95 -53.87
CA THR A 402 1.97 -21.95 -55.04
C THR A 402 2.11 -23.26 -55.81
N LYS A 403 1.65 -24.35 -55.19
CA LYS A 403 1.10 -25.56 -55.79
C LYS A 403 0.92 -26.57 -54.65
N ALA A 404 -0.30 -27.08 -54.51
CA ALA A 404 -0.80 -27.96 -53.47
C ALA A 404 -1.29 -27.24 -52.19
N ASP A 405 -2.58 -27.42 -51.95
CA ASP A 405 -3.26 -27.35 -50.65
C ASP A 405 -3.51 -25.97 -50.06
N LYS A 406 -4.46 -25.26 -50.69
CA LYS A 406 -5.29 -24.27 -50.00
C LYS A 406 -6.76 -24.67 -50.13
N LYS A 407 -7.10 -25.74 -49.43
CA LYS A 407 -8.48 -26.18 -49.18
C LYS A 407 -8.57 -26.78 -47.77
N GLU A 408 -8.18 -26.01 -46.77
CA GLU A 408 -8.50 -26.29 -45.37
C GLU A 408 -9.41 -25.17 -44.85
N GLU A 409 -10.70 -25.53 -44.84
CA GLU A 409 -11.70 -25.23 -43.81
C GLU A 409 -11.67 -23.83 -43.16
N THR A 410 -12.29 -22.86 -43.84
CA THR A 410 -13.20 -21.96 -43.13
C THR A 410 -14.43 -22.78 -42.73
N GLU A 411 -14.42 -23.33 -41.51
CA GLU A 411 -15.64 -23.88 -40.87
C GLU A 411 -16.69 -22.76 -40.81
N LEU A 412 -17.65 -22.81 -41.74
CA LEU A 412 -18.80 -21.91 -41.77
C LEU A 412 -19.71 -22.28 -40.60
N TRP A 413 -19.91 -21.32 -39.69
CA TRP A 413 -20.84 -21.47 -38.57
C TRP A 413 -22.26 -21.37 -39.11
N GLU A 414 -22.88 -22.52 -39.40
CA GLU A 414 -24.27 -22.56 -39.85
C GLU A 414 -25.25 -22.55 -38.67
N ILE A 415 -26.27 -21.70 -38.76
CA ILE A 415 -27.34 -21.60 -37.76
C ILE A 415 -28.33 -22.73 -37.99
N GLU A 416 -28.58 -23.55 -36.97
CA GLU A 416 -29.59 -24.62 -37.01
C GLU A 416 -30.98 -24.05 -36.72
N ARG A 417 -31.12 -23.29 -35.62
CA ARG A 417 -32.36 -22.60 -35.22
C ARG A 417 -32.12 -21.56 -34.13
N ILE A 418 -33.05 -20.63 -33.98
CA ILE A 418 -33.12 -19.69 -32.85
C ILE A 418 -34.08 -20.27 -31.81
N ILE A 419 -33.63 -20.38 -30.57
CA ILE A 419 -34.39 -21.00 -29.45
C ILE A 419 -35.05 -19.93 -28.57
N GLY A 420 -34.51 -18.72 -28.51
CA GLY A 420 -35.02 -17.67 -27.62
C GLY A 420 -34.56 -16.27 -28.00
N LYS A 421 -35.24 -15.27 -27.45
CA LYS A 421 -34.97 -13.83 -27.63
C LYS A 421 -35.06 -13.13 -26.28
N ARG A 422 -34.10 -12.27 -25.93
CA ARG A 422 -34.15 -11.44 -24.72
C ARG A 422 -33.67 -10.01 -24.98
N PRO A 423 -34.17 -9.00 -24.25
CA PRO A 423 -33.62 -7.66 -24.31
C PRO A 423 -32.21 -7.63 -23.71
N VAL A 424 -31.31 -6.82 -24.29
CA VAL A 424 -29.97 -6.59 -23.73
C VAL A 424 -30.11 -5.81 -22.42
N ARG A 425 -29.57 -6.36 -21.34
CA ARG A 425 -29.64 -5.73 -20.01
C ARG A 425 -28.86 -4.40 -20.04
N ASN A 426 -29.51 -3.32 -19.63
CA ASN A 426 -28.98 -1.95 -19.58
C ASN A 426 -28.74 -1.28 -20.95
N ASP A 427 -29.37 -1.76 -22.03
CA ASP A 427 -29.34 -1.07 -23.32
C ASP A 427 -30.65 -0.32 -23.55
N SER A 428 -30.57 1.01 -23.66
CA SER A 428 -31.72 1.87 -23.96
C SER A 428 -32.09 1.88 -25.45
N SER A 429 -31.27 1.30 -26.33
CA SER A 429 -31.51 1.27 -27.78
C SER A 429 -32.52 0.20 -28.22
N GLY A 430 -33.04 -0.60 -27.29
CA GLY A 430 -34.00 -1.67 -27.59
C GLY A 430 -33.36 -2.88 -28.29
N SER A 431 -32.04 -3.07 -28.19
CA SER A 431 -31.36 -4.21 -28.77
C SER A 431 -31.78 -5.54 -28.13
N PHE A 432 -31.75 -6.61 -28.92
CA PHE A 432 -32.06 -7.97 -28.48
C PHE A 432 -30.86 -8.90 -28.67
N GLU A 433 -30.76 -9.89 -27.78
CA GLU A 433 -29.92 -11.07 -28.00
C GLU A 433 -30.79 -12.26 -28.38
N PHE A 434 -30.34 -13.04 -29.35
CA PHE A 434 -30.95 -14.30 -29.76
C PHE A 434 -30.13 -15.48 -29.24
N LEU A 435 -30.80 -16.48 -28.68
CA LEU A 435 -30.20 -17.74 -28.28
C LEU A 435 -30.15 -18.66 -29.50
N VAL A 436 -28.97 -18.78 -30.12
CA VAL A 436 -28.78 -19.50 -31.39
C VAL A 436 -28.20 -20.88 -31.13
N GLN A 437 -28.82 -21.92 -31.70
CA GLN A 437 -28.27 -23.26 -31.81
C GLN A 437 -27.51 -23.41 -33.13
N TRP A 438 -26.25 -23.82 -33.07
CA TRP A 438 -25.39 -23.99 -34.24
C TRP A 438 -25.44 -25.41 -34.78
N HIS A 439 -25.47 -25.51 -36.11
CA HIS A 439 -25.36 -26.77 -36.85
C HIS A 439 -23.92 -27.33 -36.74
N GLN A 440 -22.92 -26.44 -36.76
CA GLN A 440 -21.52 -26.79 -36.45
C GLN A 440 -20.85 -25.72 -35.59
N PRO A 441 -20.21 -26.10 -34.47
CA PRO A 441 -20.22 -27.44 -33.86
C PRO A 441 -21.63 -27.80 -33.34
N ALA A 442 -22.11 -28.99 -33.73
CA ALA A 442 -23.50 -29.41 -33.56
C ALA A 442 -23.99 -29.33 -32.11
N GLY A 443 -25.11 -28.63 -31.91
CA GLY A 443 -25.78 -28.52 -30.60
C GLY A 443 -25.11 -27.54 -29.64
N LYS A 444 -24.13 -26.75 -30.10
CA LYS A 444 -23.65 -25.60 -29.33
C LYS A 444 -24.74 -24.53 -29.35
N VAL A 445 -25.01 -23.95 -28.18
CA VAL A 445 -26.00 -22.86 -28.03
C VAL A 445 -25.29 -21.63 -27.48
N THR A 446 -25.45 -20.47 -28.13
CA THR A 446 -24.84 -19.21 -27.68
C THR A 446 -25.77 -18.02 -27.91
N TRP A 447 -25.64 -16.99 -27.06
CA TRP A 447 -26.30 -15.71 -27.28
C TRP A 447 -25.57 -14.90 -28.36
N VAL A 448 -26.32 -14.32 -29.29
CA VAL A 448 -25.82 -13.49 -30.39
C VAL A 448 -26.61 -12.18 -30.43
N LEU A 449 -25.91 -11.05 -30.47
CA LEU A 449 -26.52 -9.71 -30.54
C LEU A 449 -27.18 -9.48 -31.92
N SER A 450 -28.37 -8.85 -31.96
CA SER A 450 -29.12 -8.57 -33.19
C SER A 450 -28.39 -7.72 -34.24
N GLY A 451 -27.23 -7.14 -33.90
CA GLY A 451 -26.36 -6.37 -34.80
C GLY A 451 -24.97 -6.97 -35.05
N ALA A 452 -24.71 -8.23 -34.64
CA ALA A 452 -23.41 -8.85 -34.85
C ALA A 452 -23.03 -8.89 -36.34
N LEU A 453 -21.76 -8.57 -36.65
CA LEU A 453 -21.24 -8.50 -38.01
C LEU A 453 -21.12 -9.91 -38.63
N PHE A 454 -22.22 -10.38 -39.20
CA PHE A 454 -22.23 -11.52 -40.11
C PHE A 454 -21.82 -11.10 -41.52
N SER A 455 -21.15 -12.00 -42.25
CA SER A 455 -20.92 -11.80 -43.68
C SER A 455 -22.26 -11.61 -44.41
N ARG A 456 -22.27 -10.97 -45.59
CA ARG A 456 -23.53 -10.68 -46.31
C ARG A 456 -24.40 -11.93 -46.55
N VAL A 457 -23.76 -13.09 -46.75
CA VAL A 457 -24.45 -14.38 -46.97
C VAL A 457 -25.05 -14.91 -45.66
N GLU A 458 -24.32 -14.83 -44.55
CA GLU A 458 -24.80 -15.24 -43.23
C GLU A 458 -25.90 -14.31 -42.72
N ARG A 459 -25.85 -13.01 -43.04
CA ARG A 459 -26.86 -12.04 -42.62
C ARG A 459 -28.24 -12.40 -43.16
N LYS A 460 -28.34 -12.78 -44.45
CA LYS A 460 -29.61 -13.22 -45.04
C LYS A 460 -30.19 -14.44 -44.32
N ARG A 461 -29.36 -15.42 -43.96
CA ARG A 461 -29.79 -16.62 -43.23
C ARG A 461 -30.19 -16.31 -41.79
N VAL A 462 -29.49 -15.37 -41.14
CA VAL A 462 -29.86 -14.87 -39.79
C VAL A 462 -31.22 -14.19 -39.86
N ASP A 463 -31.45 -13.32 -40.85
CA ASP A 463 -32.71 -12.62 -41.03
C ASP A 463 -33.87 -13.59 -41.33
N GLU A 464 -33.64 -14.61 -42.16
CA GLU A 464 -34.59 -15.70 -42.42
C GLU A 464 -34.90 -16.51 -41.14
N ALA A 465 -33.88 -16.83 -40.33
CA ALA A 465 -34.06 -17.55 -39.07
C ALA A 465 -34.79 -16.71 -38.01
N ILE A 466 -34.54 -15.40 -37.95
CA ILE A 466 -35.26 -14.46 -37.09
C ILE A 466 -36.71 -14.37 -37.53
N SER A 467 -36.97 -14.20 -38.83
CA SER A 467 -38.34 -14.15 -39.36
C SER A 467 -39.12 -15.44 -39.09
N ALA A 468 -38.48 -16.61 -39.26
CA ALA A 468 -39.08 -17.89 -38.92
C ALA A 468 -39.38 -18.02 -37.42
N TYR A 469 -38.47 -17.56 -36.56
CA TYR A 469 -38.68 -17.53 -35.10
C TYR A 469 -39.85 -16.61 -34.73
N GLU A 470 -39.91 -15.39 -35.26
CA GLU A 470 -40.97 -14.43 -34.94
C GLU A 470 -42.34 -14.92 -35.44
N THR A 471 -42.39 -15.55 -36.60
CA THR A 471 -43.62 -16.19 -37.12
C THR A 471 -44.08 -17.33 -36.22
N HIS A 472 -43.15 -18.20 -35.79
CA HIS A 472 -43.46 -19.31 -34.90
C HIS A 472 -43.88 -18.82 -33.49
N SER A 473 -43.20 -17.81 -32.95
CA SER A 473 -43.52 -17.21 -31.64
C SER A 473 -44.88 -16.51 -31.64
N ALA A 474 -45.25 -15.87 -32.75
CA ALA A 474 -46.57 -15.27 -32.91
C ALA A 474 -47.70 -16.31 -32.95
N GLN A 475 -47.43 -17.51 -33.50
CA GLN A 475 -48.42 -18.59 -33.60
C GLN A 475 -48.60 -19.37 -32.30
N TYR A 476 -47.55 -19.55 -31.49
CA TYR A 476 -47.56 -20.44 -30.33
C TYR A 476 -47.34 -19.76 -28.97
N GLY A 477 -47.16 -18.43 -28.94
CA GLY A 477 -46.85 -17.68 -27.72
C GLY A 477 -45.37 -17.77 -27.34
N ASN A 478 -44.87 -16.76 -26.62
CA ASN A 478 -43.47 -16.73 -26.20
C ASN A 478 -43.20 -17.84 -25.16
N ILE A 479 -42.17 -18.65 -25.43
CA ILE A 479 -41.61 -19.61 -24.47
C ILE A 479 -41.14 -18.84 -23.24
N SER A 480 -41.54 -19.26 -22.03
CA SER A 480 -41.19 -18.57 -20.78
C SER A 480 -39.67 -18.65 -20.51
N ASP A 481 -39.14 -17.67 -19.77
CA ASP A 481 -37.72 -17.60 -19.42
C ASP A 481 -37.22 -18.85 -18.65
N ASP A 482 -38.12 -19.55 -17.95
CA ASP A 482 -37.82 -20.78 -17.22
C ASP A 482 -37.57 -21.98 -18.17
N GLU A 483 -38.34 -22.09 -19.26
CA GLU A 483 -38.16 -23.18 -20.23
C GLU A 483 -36.86 -23.03 -21.03
N THR A 484 -36.48 -21.80 -21.41
CA THR A 484 -35.20 -21.52 -22.08
C THR A 484 -34.00 -21.84 -21.18
N SER A 485 -34.09 -21.58 -19.87
CA SER A 485 -33.04 -21.95 -18.91
C SER A 485 -32.85 -23.48 -18.81
N THR A 486 -33.94 -24.22 -18.95
CA THR A 486 -34.00 -25.69 -18.86
C THR A 486 -33.39 -26.33 -20.10
N GLU A 487 -33.66 -25.78 -21.29
CA GLU A 487 -33.12 -26.27 -22.57
C GLU A 487 -31.61 -26.01 -22.70
N VAL A 488 -31.10 -24.89 -22.18
CA VAL A 488 -29.66 -24.61 -22.07
C VAL A 488 -28.98 -25.62 -21.13
N ARG A 489 -29.62 -25.96 -20.01
CA ARG A 489 -29.13 -27.00 -19.08
C ARG A 489 -29.13 -28.40 -19.72
N ARG A 490 -30.16 -28.75 -20.51
CA ARG A 490 -30.23 -30.02 -21.26
C ARG A 490 -29.16 -30.11 -22.34
N SER A 491 -29.00 -29.08 -23.16
CA SER A 491 -27.98 -29.03 -24.22
C SER A 491 -26.55 -29.15 -23.68
N ARG A 492 -26.25 -28.52 -22.53
CA ARG A 492 -24.95 -28.69 -21.84
C ARG A 492 -24.72 -30.12 -21.34
N LYS A 493 -25.74 -30.82 -20.85
CA LYS A 493 -25.65 -32.23 -20.43
C LYS A 493 -25.43 -33.16 -21.63
N THR A 494 -26.09 -32.91 -22.75
CA THR A 494 -25.97 -33.74 -23.98
C THR A 494 -24.62 -33.55 -24.68
N ALA A 495 -24.11 -32.31 -24.75
CA ALA A 495 -22.77 -32.02 -25.28
C ALA A 495 -21.65 -32.68 -24.45
N ARG A 496 -21.79 -32.69 -23.11
CA ARG A 496 -20.85 -33.39 -22.20
C ARG A 496 -20.88 -34.91 -22.36
N ARG A 497 -22.04 -35.51 -22.66
CA ARG A 497 -22.16 -36.96 -22.95
C ARG A 497 -21.52 -37.35 -24.28
N ARG A 498 -21.65 -36.53 -25.34
CA ARG A 498 -21.05 -36.81 -26.66
C ARG A 498 -19.53 -36.70 -26.66
N HIS A 499 -18.95 -35.78 -25.88
CA HIS A 499 -17.49 -35.62 -25.81
C HIS A 499 -16.75 -36.73 -25.03
N ARG A 500 -17.45 -37.55 -24.22
CA ARG A 500 -16.85 -38.66 -23.46
C ARG A 500 -16.78 -40.00 -24.24
N GLY A 501 -17.33 -40.07 -25.45
CA GLY A 501 -17.47 -41.33 -26.20
C GLY A 501 -16.31 -41.72 -27.13
N ARG A 502 -15.21 -40.96 -27.21
CA ARG A 502 -14.14 -41.25 -28.20
C ARG A 502 -12.74 -41.03 -27.63
N SER A 503 -12.28 -41.99 -26.85
CA SER A 503 -10.86 -42.18 -26.54
C SER A 503 -10.65 -43.65 -26.18
N LYS A 504 -10.12 -44.43 -27.14
CA LYS A 504 -9.61 -45.79 -26.93
C LYS A 504 -8.12 -45.69 -26.69
N THR A 505 -7.68 -45.88 -25.43
CA THR A 505 -6.46 -46.61 -25.00
C THR A 505 -6.38 -46.52 -23.47
N PRO A 506 -6.18 -47.64 -22.74
CA PRO A 506 -6.20 -47.63 -21.27
C PRO A 506 -4.82 -47.23 -20.71
N LYS A 507 -4.79 -46.25 -19.80
CA LYS A 507 -3.71 -46.09 -18.81
C LYS A 507 -4.27 -46.50 -17.44
N PRO A 508 -3.56 -47.36 -16.68
CA PRO A 508 -3.99 -47.77 -15.35
C PRO A 508 -3.68 -46.67 -14.34
N GLY A 509 -4.65 -46.38 -13.46
CA GLY A 509 -4.44 -45.53 -12.29
C GLY A 509 -5.07 -44.14 -12.37
N SER A 510 -6.40 -44.07 -12.31
CA SER A 510 -7.05 -42.90 -11.69
C SER A 510 -8.28 -43.35 -10.91
N ARG A 511 -8.28 -42.98 -9.62
CA ARG A 511 -9.38 -43.21 -8.67
C ARG A 511 -10.69 -42.70 -9.26
N LYS A 512 -11.71 -43.55 -9.25
CA LYS A 512 -13.10 -43.16 -9.47
C LYS A 512 -13.45 -42.11 -8.41
N ASN A 513 -13.85 -40.92 -8.85
CA ASN A 513 -14.62 -40.00 -8.01
C ASN A 513 -16.00 -40.63 -7.84
N GLU A 514 -16.20 -41.32 -6.72
CA GLU A 514 -17.53 -41.58 -6.18
C GLU A 514 -18.14 -40.23 -5.83
N GLU A 515 -19.31 -39.94 -6.42
CA GLU A 515 -20.18 -38.86 -5.95
C GLU A 515 -20.54 -39.18 -4.50
N LYS A 516 -19.87 -38.53 -3.55
CA LYS A 516 -20.27 -38.58 -2.15
C LYS A 516 -21.63 -37.91 -2.04
N ALA A 517 -22.65 -38.69 -1.70
CA ALA A 517 -23.92 -38.16 -1.26
C ALA A 517 -23.66 -37.30 -0.02
N TYR A 518 -24.03 -36.03 -0.09
CA TYR A 518 -23.97 -35.14 1.06
C TYR A 518 -25.14 -35.50 1.99
N GLU A 519 -24.84 -35.84 3.24
CA GLU A 519 -25.85 -36.02 4.29
C GLU A 519 -26.34 -34.64 4.75
N TRP A 520 -27.64 -34.40 4.58
CA TRP A 520 -28.33 -33.21 5.05
C TRP A 520 -29.20 -33.58 6.25
N GLU A 521 -29.09 -32.81 7.32
CA GLU A 521 -29.89 -32.93 8.53
C GLU A 521 -30.88 -31.77 8.61
N GLU A 522 -32.14 -32.07 8.90
CA GLU A 522 -33.18 -31.06 9.09
C GLU A 522 -33.08 -30.50 10.53
N CYS A 523 -33.02 -29.18 10.66
CA CYS A 523 -32.88 -28.48 11.92
C CYS A 523 -33.98 -27.42 12.03
N GLU A 524 -34.45 -27.17 13.25
CA GLU A 524 -35.45 -26.15 13.55
C GLU A 524 -34.83 -25.11 14.49
N ASP A 525 -34.94 -23.82 14.15
CA ASP A 525 -34.47 -22.75 15.04
C ASP A 525 -35.47 -22.46 16.18
N GLU A 526 -35.06 -21.61 17.13
CA GLU A 526 -35.91 -21.21 18.26
C GLU A 526 -37.22 -20.51 17.85
N MET A 527 -37.34 -20.10 16.58
CA MET A 527 -38.52 -19.45 16.00
C MET A 527 -39.40 -20.42 15.20
N GLY A 528 -39.07 -21.71 15.17
CA GLY A 528 -39.82 -22.74 14.45
C GLY A 528 -39.54 -22.78 12.95
N ASN A 529 -38.49 -22.11 12.46
CA ASN A 529 -38.12 -22.17 11.05
C ASN A 529 -37.28 -23.42 10.78
N VAL A 530 -37.72 -24.21 9.82
CA VAL A 530 -36.99 -25.39 9.35
C VAL A 530 -35.90 -24.99 8.35
N PHE A 531 -34.67 -25.46 8.57
CA PHE A 531 -33.55 -25.33 7.63
C PHE A 531 -32.73 -26.63 7.58
N TYR A 532 -32.07 -26.87 6.46
CA TYR A 532 -31.24 -28.07 6.28
C TYR A 532 -29.76 -27.73 6.47
N TYR A 533 -29.06 -28.49 7.31
CA TYR A 533 -27.63 -28.38 7.56
C TYR A 533 -26.86 -29.53 6.89
N CYS A 534 -25.89 -29.23 6.04
CA CYS A 534 -25.04 -30.25 5.45
C CYS A 534 -23.91 -30.63 6.41
N LEU A 535 -23.95 -31.84 6.95
CA LEU A 535 -22.95 -32.35 7.91
C LEU A 535 -21.52 -32.37 7.34
N THR A 536 -21.39 -32.50 6.03
CA THR A 536 -20.07 -32.61 5.38
C THR A 536 -19.45 -31.26 5.03
N THR A 537 -20.26 -30.27 4.64
CA THR A 537 -19.76 -28.96 4.17
C THR A 537 -19.95 -27.83 5.18
N GLY A 538 -20.83 -28.02 6.17
CA GLY A 538 -21.22 -27.00 7.14
C GLY A 538 -22.11 -25.89 6.57
N GLU A 539 -22.69 -26.09 5.39
CA GLU A 539 -23.59 -25.13 4.74
C GLU A 539 -25.03 -25.32 5.22
N THR A 540 -25.76 -24.22 5.39
CA THR A 540 -27.21 -24.21 5.67
C THR A 540 -28.01 -23.82 4.43
N ALA A 541 -29.14 -24.48 4.20
CA ALA A 541 -30.12 -24.14 3.17
C ALA A 541 -31.49 -23.93 3.82
N GLN A 542 -32.05 -22.72 3.71
CA GLN A 542 -33.42 -22.45 4.15
C GLN A 542 -34.41 -22.86 3.09
N THR A 543 -35.48 -23.54 3.50
CA THR A 543 -36.66 -23.78 2.68
C THR A 543 -37.36 -22.45 2.45
N LEU A 544 -37.22 -21.89 1.24
CA LEU A 544 -38.11 -20.85 0.74
C LEU A 544 -39.45 -21.54 0.45
N GLU A 545 -40.37 -21.53 1.42
CA GLU A 545 -41.76 -21.83 1.12
C GLU A 545 -42.37 -20.71 0.25
N ALA A 546 -43.17 -21.12 -0.73
CA ALA A 546 -43.86 -20.29 -1.71
C ALA A 546 -45.27 -19.91 -1.25
#